data_AF-A0A1Q3QNQ1-F1
#
_entry.id   AF-A0A1Q3QNQ1-F1
#
_cell.length_a   1.000
_cell.length_b   1.000
_cell.length_c   1.000
_cell.angle_alpha   90.00
_cell.angle_beta   90.00
_cell.angle_gamma   90.00
#
_symmetry.space_group_name_H-M   'P 1'
#
loop_
_entity.id
_entity.type
_entity.pdbx_description
1 polymer ?
#
loop_
_entity_poly.entity_id
_entity_poly.type
_entity_poly.pdbx_seq_one_letter_code
_entity_poly.pdbx_strand_id
1 'polypeptide(L)'
;MALRKHRWSLVIGVIGCLLFLTAAVHSQVFVVGEKTATDQLSTEFTPTHLSLPDSRMTERGRRELVRMLVAEQGFAHRALPMGANLTLRANGPVEPSAAAYRELIYKKGTSAAPGDRVVVTALDIKGDRIILDLNGGPYVKHRFLRHIQLNDNPIAPDYGEQATGSRVTLVFNGPVPEISAPEVKSLLAPLIDFGVKTTEEAYANTLPAPLKDAVNAHEVLVGMNHRMVLAAMGQPERKVREQPSGDPNGAPYEEWIYGHQPQTVHFVRFVGDRVTVVEIAELGKPLEIHNKDEMAGYNPPAPTREIAMGDQQPGAGSGQAPPPTLRKPGEAAPPGGEGKVQFPTARIPAPPATGIPAATPMPDPRMGPQTAPHLF
;
A
#
# COMPACT_ATOMS: atom_id res chain seq x y z
N MET A 1 60.99 36.50 -54.37
CA MET A 1 60.87 37.67 -53.46
C MET A 1 59.45 38.20 -53.58
N ALA A 2 58.48 37.60 -52.87
CA ALA A 2 58.05 37.95 -51.50
C ALA A 2 57.48 39.39 -51.44
N LEU A 3 56.13 39.53 -51.46
CA LEU A 3 55.27 39.82 -50.29
C LEU A 3 55.72 41.09 -49.55
N ARG A 4 54.89 42.08 -49.22
CA ARG A 4 53.46 42.10 -48.86
C ARG A 4 53.08 43.60 -48.82
N LYS A 5 51.87 43.97 -49.24
CA LYS A 5 51.26 45.27 -48.88
C LYS A 5 49.98 45.00 -48.10
N HIS A 6 49.77 45.82 -47.08
CA HIS A 6 48.70 45.70 -46.10
C HIS A 6 47.97 47.04 -46.01
N ARG A 7 46.67 46.95 -45.69
CA ARG A 7 45.75 47.96 -45.12
C ARG A 7 44.92 48.74 -46.16
N TRP A 8 43.61 48.46 -46.19
CA TRP A 8 42.50 49.23 -45.54
C TRP A 8 41.89 50.19 -46.58
N SER A 9 40.59 50.37 -46.79
CA SER A 9 39.34 49.96 -46.15
C SER A 9 38.18 50.28 -47.13
N LEU A 10 36.97 49.84 -46.80
CA LEU A 10 35.68 50.46 -47.15
C LEU A 10 35.12 50.31 -48.58
N VAL A 11 34.47 49.18 -48.85
CA VAL A 11 33.22 49.03 -49.64
C VAL A 11 32.66 47.67 -49.17
N ILE A 12 31.42 47.43 -48.73
CA ILE A 12 30.14 47.49 -49.44
C ILE A 12 29.09 47.34 -48.33
N GLY A 13 28.27 48.37 -48.14
CA GLY A 13 27.02 48.28 -47.41
C GLY A 13 25.89 48.01 -48.41
N VAL A 14 24.89 47.25 -47.94
CA VAL A 14 23.55 47.14 -48.52
C VAL A 14 23.48 46.34 -49.82
N ILE A 15 23.41 45.00 -49.69
CA ILE A 15 22.61 44.02 -50.46
C ILE A 15 23.10 42.65 -49.99
N GLY A 16 22.39 42.04 -49.03
CA GLY A 16 22.77 40.72 -48.52
C GLY A 16 22.42 40.49 -47.06
N CYS A 17 21.20 40.79 -46.63
CA CYS A 17 20.68 40.29 -45.35
C CYS A 17 19.15 40.30 -45.36
N LEU A 18 18.57 39.54 -46.28
CA LEU A 18 17.12 39.32 -46.36
C LEU A 18 16.80 37.89 -46.80
N LEU A 19 17.57 36.94 -46.26
CA LEU A 19 17.24 35.52 -46.19
C LEU A 19 17.80 35.04 -44.85
N PHE A 20 17.07 34.15 -44.18
CA PHE A 20 17.26 33.66 -42.81
C PHE A 20 16.56 34.48 -41.72
N LEU A 21 15.28 34.17 -41.49
CA LEU A 21 14.86 33.58 -40.21
C LEU A 21 13.43 33.03 -40.35
N THR A 22 13.26 31.93 -41.09
CA THR A 22 12.12 31.04 -40.87
C THR A 22 12.44 30.25 -39.61
N ALA A 23 11.98 30.73 -38.46
CA ALA A 23 12.04 29.98 -37.20
C ALA A 23 11.14 28.74 -37.35
N ALA A 24 11.74 27.61 -37.72
CA ALA A 24 11.08 26.32 -37.61
C ALA A 24 10.82 26.05 -36.13
N VAL A 25 9.55 26.22 -35.72
CA VAL A 25 9.06 25.80 -34.41
C VAL A 25 9.12 24.28 -34.40
N HIS A 26 10.22 23.73 -33.92
CA HIS A 26 10.32 22.31 -33.65
C HIS A 26 9.45 22.05 -32.42
N SER A 27 8.27 21.47 -32.61
CA SER A 27 7.55 20.81 -31.52
C SER A 27 8.46 19.70 -31.02
N GLN A 28 9.18 19.93 -29.91
CA GLN A 28 9.97 18.88 -29.28
C GLN A 28 8.99 17.90 -28.65
N VAL A 29 8.71 16.82 -29.37
CA VAL A 29 8.06 15.64 -28.80
C VAL A 29 9.10 15.02 -27.87
N PHE A 30 8.94 15.22 -26.56
CA PHE A 30 9.74 14.52 -25.55
C PHE A 30 9.36 13.05 -25.59
N VAL A 31 10.07 12.28 -26.43
CA VAL A 31 10.00 10.83 -26.38
C VAL A 31 10.81 10.40 -25.17
N VAL A 32 10.12 9.91 -24.14
CA VAL A 32 10.77 9.35 -22.95
C VAL A 32 11.47 8.06 -23.39
N GLY A 33 12.77 8.15 -23.65
CA GLY A 33 13.61 6.99 -23.91
C GLY A 33 13.96 6.27 -22.61
N GLU A 34 14.40 5.01 -22.71
CA GLU A 34 14.82 4.17 -21.57
C GLU A 34 15.75 4.89 -20.59
N LYS A 35 16.76 5.60 -21.11
CA LYS A 35 17.73 6.33 -20.28
C LYS A 35 17.09 7.44 -19.46
N THR A 36 16.13 8.16 -20.02
CA THR A 36 15.42 9.25 -19.31
C THR A 36 14.40 8.69 -18.32
N ALA A 37 13.76 7.55 -18.62
CA ALA A 37 12.82 6.90 -17.73
C ALA A 37 13.47 6.23 -16.51
N THR A 38 14.72 5.79 -16.63
CA THR A 38 15.40 4.94 -15.63
C THR A 38 16.57 5.62 -14.92
N ASP A 39 16.77 6.92 -15.16
CA ASP A 39 17.90 7.69 -14.63
C ASP A 39 17.89 7.77 -13.10
N GLN A 40 16.70 7.80 -12.50
CA GLN A 40 16.50 7.89 -11.05
C GLN A 40 16.60 6.52 -10.34
N LEU A 41 16.80 5.42 -11.06
CA LEU A 41 16.86 4.08 -10.44
C LEU A 41 18.26 3.79 -9.87
N SER A 42 18.29 3.52 -8.56
CA SER A 42 19.49 3.07 -7.84
C SER A 42 19.88 1.64 -8.26
N THR A 43 21.04 1.51 -8.92
CA THR A 43 21.58 0.22 -9.40
C THR A 43 22.87 -0.22 -8.71
N GLU A 44 23.31 0.51 -7.68
CA GLU A 44 24.47 0.09 -6.89
C GLU A 44 24.08 -1.05 -5.95
N PHE A 45 24.93 -2.07 -5.87
CA PHE A 45 24.72 -3.24 -5.01
C PHE A 45 25.90 -3.36 -4.06
N THR A 46 25.64 -3.21 -2.76
CA THR A 46 26.62 -3.51 -1.72
C THR A 46 26.50 -4.99 -1.37
N PRO A 47 27.52 -5.82 -1.63
CA PRO A 47 27.50 -7.22 -1.25
C PRO A 47 27.40 -7.39 0.27
N THR A 48 26.76 -8.46 0.71
CA THR A 48 26.74 -8.85 2.11
C THR A 48 28.04 -9.54 2.51
N HIS A 49 28.36 -9.53 3.80
CA HIS A 49 29.53 -10.21 4.35
C HIS A 49 29.12 -11.07 5.55
N LEU A 50 28.34 -12.12 5.31
CA LEU A 50 27.94 -13.07 6.34
C LEU A 50 28.80 -14.33 6.29
N SER A 51 29.23 -14.81 7.46
CA SER A 51 29.88 -16.12 7.59
C SER A 51 28.84 -17.22 7.41
N LEU A 52 28.96 -18.01 6.35
CA LEU A 52 28.04 -19.12 6.07
C LEU A 52 28.65 -20.43 6.60
N PRO A 53 27.87 -21.28 7.28
CA PRO A 53 28.36 -22.59 7.72
C PRO A 53 28.54 -23.54 6.53
N ASP A 54 29.49 -24.48 6.63
CA ASP A 54 29.75 -25.46 5.56
C ASP A 54 28.76 -26.64 5.56
N SER A 55 27.99 -26.81 6.64
CA SER A 55 27.00 -27.87 6.77
C SER A 55 25.82 -27.64 5.83
N ARG A 56 25.46 -28.65 5.03
CA ARG A 56 24.27 -28.62 4.17
C ARG A 56 22.98 -28.51 4.99
N MET A 57 22.02 -27.76 4.45
CA MET A 57 20.64 -27.66 4.94
C MET A 57 19.97 -29.02 5.17
N THR A 58 19.43 -29.20 6.37
CA THR A 58 18.62 -30.33 6.80
C THR A 58 17.14 -30.11 6.44
N GLU A 59 16.36 -31.20 6.37
CA GLU A 59 14.90 -31.08 6.14
C GLU A 59 14.18 -30.34 7.28
N ARG A 60 14.74 -30.39 8.50
CA ARG A 60 14.22 -29.62 9.64
C ARG A 60 14.45 -28.13 9.40
N GLY A 61 15.69 -27.72 9.11
CA GLY A 61 16.04 -26.33 8.81
C GLY A 61 15.25 -25.79 7.62
N ARG A 62 15.07 -26.61 6.57
CA ARG A 62 14.22 -26.28 5.41
C ARG A 62 12.79 -25.92 5.83
N ARG A 63 12.15 -26.75 6.67
CA ARG A 63 10.77 -26.52 7.15
C ARG A 63 10.68 -25.30 8.05
N GLU A 64 11.69 -25.08 8.89
CA GLU A 64 11.76 -23.93 9.77
C GLU A 64 11.89 -22.63 8.97
N LEU A 65 12.76 -22.58 7.96
CA LEU A 65 12.88 -21.43 7.07
C LEU A 65 11.58 -21.12 6.34
N VAL A 66 10.91 -22.13 5.78
CA VAL A 66 9.61 -21.94 5.12
C VAL A 66 8.60 -21.35 6.09
N ARG A 67 8.52 -21.88 7.32
CA ARG A 67 7.59 -21.38 8.33
C ARG A 67 7.86 -19.92 8.73
N MET A 68 9.13 -19.55 8.82
CA MET A 68 9.55 -18.24 9.33
C MET A 68 9.64 -17.15 8.25
N LEU A 69 9.75 -17.52 6.97
CA LEU A 69 9.88 -16.56 5.87
C LEU A 69 8.63 -16.44 5.00
N VAL A 70 7.79 -17.46 4.91
CA VAL A 70 6.52 -17.34 4.17
C VAL A 70 5.57 -16.43 4.93
N ALA A 71 4.91 -15.53 4.21
CA ALA A 71 4.10 -14.42 4.72
C ALA A 71 4.88 -13.31 5.45
N GLU A 72 6.21 -13.40 5.47
CA GLU A 72 7.04 -12.32 6.00
C GLU A 72 6.90 -11.06 5.15
N GLN A 73 6.83 -9.91 5.83
CA GLN A 73 6.74 -8.61 5.20
C GLN A 73 8.10 -7.90 5.26
N GLY A 74 8.44 -7.21 4.19
CA GLY A 74 9.61 -6.35 4.12
C GLY A 74 9.31 -5.13 3.26
N PHE A 75 10.32 -4.28 3.06
CA PHE A 75 10.24 -3.10 2.22
C PHE A 75 11.29 -3.19 1.12
N ALA A 76 10.89 -2.89 -0.11
CA ALA A 76 11.83 -2.93 -1.22
C ALA A 76 12.86 -1.80 -1.06
N HIS A 77 14.15 -2.11 -0.98
CA HIS A 77 15.19 -1.07 -0.96
C HIS A 77 15.33 -0.36 -2.33
N ARG A 78 14.82 -1.00 -3.39
CA ARG A 78 14.92 -0.54 -4.77
C ARG A 78 13.72 -1.02 -5.59
N ALA A 79 13.53 -0.43 -6.77
CA ALA A 79 12.41 -0.77 -7.65
C ALA A 79 12.51 -2.22 -8.14
N LEU A 80 11.63 -3.12 -7.71
CA LEU A 80 11.65 -4.51 -8.15
C LEU A 80 10.95 -4.63 -9.52
N PRO A 81 11.52 -5.36 -10.50
CA PRO A 81 10.90 -5.52 -11.80
C PRO A 81 9.69 -6.46 -11.74
N MET A 82 8.62 -6.10 -12.44
CA MET A 82 7.42 -6.93 -12.56
C MET A 82 7.70 -8.17 -13.42
N GLY A 83 7.18 -9.32 -13.02
CA GLY A 83 7.22 -10.54 -13.84
C GLY A 83 8.64 -11.01 -14.20
N ALA A 84 9.64 -10.68 -13.37
CA ALA A 84 11.05 -11.01 -13.61
C ALA A 84 11.68 -11.72 -12.41
N ASN A 85 12.81 -12.38 -12.68
CA ASN A 85 13.64 -13.02 -11.67
C ASN A 85 14.94 -12.24 -11.51
N LEU A 86 15.24 -11.84 -10.28
CA LEU A 86 16.53 -11.28 -9.88
C LEU A 86 17.35 -12.36 -9.20
N THR A 87 18.60 -12.54 -9.60
CA THR A 87 19.50 -13.51 -9.00
C THR A 87 20.47 -12.77 -8.09
N LEU A 88 20.45 -13.08 -6.79
CA LEU A 88 21.38 -12.54 -5.82
C LEU A 88 22.34 -13.64 -5.42
N ARG A 89 23.65 -13.44 -5.62
CA ARG A 89 24.65 -14.37 -5.08
C ARG A 89 24.84 -14.09 -3.60
N ALA A 90 24.85 -15.11 -2.76
CA ALA A 90 25.13 -14.97 -1.34
C ALA A 90 26.51 -14.32 -1.15
N ASN A 91 26.57 -13.19 -0.45
CA ASN A 91 27.77 -12.37 -0.29
C ASN A 91 28.40 -11.87 -1.60
N GLY A 92 27.62 -11.80 -2.67
CA GLY A 92 28.10 -11.50 -4.01
C GLY A 92 27.26 -10.46 -4.73
N PRO A 93 27.52 -10.27 -6.04
CA PRO A 93 26.78 -9.33 -6.85
C PRO A 93 25.35 -9.81 -7.13
N VAL A 94 24.49 -8.86 -7.48
CA VAL A 94 23.17 -9.14 -8.07
C VAL A 94 23.31 -9.21 -9.59
N GLU A 95 22.66 -10.21 -10.16
CA GLU A 95 22.42 -10.37 -11.59
C GLU A 95 20.92 -10.12 -11.84
N PRO A 96 20.53 -9.36 -12.87
CA PRO A 96 21.36 -8.90 -14.00
C PRO A 96 22.14 -7.61 -13.72
N SER A 97 23.05 -7.25 -14.64
CA SER A 97 23.87 -6.03 -14.55
C SER A 97 23.02 -4.76 -14.45
N ALA A 98 23.60 -3.67 -13.96
CA ALA A 98 22.92 -2.39 -13.78
C ALA A 98 22.19 -1.86 -15.04
N ALA A 99 22.73 -2.12 -16.23
CA ALA A 99 22.08 -1.72 -17.49
C ALA A 99 20.88 -2.63 -17.80
N ALA A 100 21.07 -3.94 -17.74
CA ALA A 100 20.00 -4.91 -17.99
C ALA A 100 18.87 -4.83 -16.94
N TYR A 101 19.20 -4.42 -15.71
CA TYR A 101 18.21 -4.13 -14.66
C TYR A 101 17.30 -2.96 -15.04
N ARG A 102 17.87 -1.86 -15.55
CA ARG A 102 17.10 -0.70 -16.04
C ARG A 102 16.23 -1.09 -17.23
N GLU A 103 16.79 -1.82 -18.18
CA GLU A 103 16.07 -2.29 -19.36
C GLU A 103 14.87 -3.18 -18.96
N LEU A 104 15.05 -4.07 -17.98
CA LEU A 104 13.97 -4.92 -17.47
C LEU A 104 12.83 -4.10 -16.86
N ILE A 105 13.15 -3.11 -16.04
CA ILE A 105 12.14 -2.24 -15.43
C ILE A 105 11.43 -1.40 -16.49
N TYR A 106 12.16 -0.90 -17.48
CA TYR A 106 11.56 -0.16 -18.59
C TYR A 106 10.59 -1.03 -19.41
N LYS A 107 10.95 -2.29 -19.69
CA LYS A 107 10.13 -3.20 -20.51
C LYS A 107 8.95 -3.81 -19.76
N LYS A 108 9.14 -4.20 -18.50
CA LYS A 108 8.13 -4.93 -17.73
C LYS A 108 7.40 -4.07 -16.71
N GLY A 109 7.92 -2.90 -16.38
CA GLY A 109 7.41 -2.07 -15.30
C GLY A 109 7.92 -2.52 -13.93
N THR A 110 7.45 -1.81 -12.91
CA THR A 110 7.85 -1.97 -11.52
C THR A 110 6.78 -2.71 -10.74
N SER A 111 7.17 -3.79 -10.05
CA SER A 111 6.33 -4.55 -9.11
C SER A 111 6.17 -3.84 -7.76
N ALA A 112 7.27 -3.28 -7.26
CA ALA A 112 7.32 -2.53 -6.01
C ALA A 112 8.36 -1.42 -6.15
N ALA A 113 7.98 -0.18 -5.83
CA ALA A 113 8.89 0.96 -5.83
C ALA A 113 9.84 0.90 -4.61
N PRO A 114 10.96 1.66 -4.60
CA PRO A 114 11.78 1.80 -3.41
C PRO A 114 10.93 2.34 -2.24
N GLY A 115 10.95 1.65 -1.10
CA GLY A 115 10.14 1.96 0.08
C GLY A 115 8.76 1.30 0.10
N ASP A 116 8.34 0.59 -0.95
CA ASP A 116 7.06 -0.12 -0.95
C ASP A 116 7.13 -1.41 -0.14
N ARG A 117 6.01 -1.75 0.51
CA ARG A 117 5.85 -3.01 1.22
C ARG A 117 5.79 -4.18 0.24
N VAL A 118 6.58 -5.21 0.51
CA VAL A 118 6.60 -6.48 -0.21
C VAL A 118 6.35 -7.63 0.75
N VAL A 119 5.67 -8.66 0.25
CA VAL A 119 5.37 -9.86 1.06
C VAL A 119 5.94 -11.09 0.37
N VAL A 120 6.62 -11.93 1.13
CA VAL A 120 7.08 -13.24 0.67
C VAL A 120 5.89 -14.19 0.61
N THR A 121 5.46 -14.54 -0.59
CA THR A 121 4.26 -15.36 -0.83
C THR A 121 4.55 -16.84 -1.04
N ALA A 122 5.76 -17.18 -1.49
CA ALA A 122 6.23 -18.56 -1.56
C ALA A 122 7.75 -18.62 -1.41
N LEU A 123 8.21 -19.73 -0.83
CA LEU A 123 9.63 -20.04 -0.66
C LEU A 123 9.88 -21.46 -1.17
N ASP A 124 10.83 -21.62 -2.08
CA ASP A 124 11.28 -22.94 -2.55
C ASP A 124 12.79 -23.05 -2.42
N ILE A 125 13.24 -24.04 -1.65
CA ILE A 125 14.65 -24.32 -1.42
C ILE A 125 15.07 -25.43 -2.38
N LYS A 126 16.03 -25.14 -3.26
CA LYS A 126 16.65 -26.12 -4.16
C LYS A 126 18.04 -26.48 -3.64
N GLY A 127 18.75 -27.33 -4.39
CA GLY A 127 20.06 -27.83 -3.98
C GLY A 127 21.08 -26.72 -3.70
N ASP A 128 21.15 -25.70 -4.56
CA ASP A 128 22.16 -24.63 -4.56
C ASP A 128 21.58 -23.22 -4.38
N ARG A 129 20.25 -23.09 -4.24
CA ARG A 129 19.57 -21.80 -4.25
C ARG A 129 18.27 -21.80 -3.46
N ILE A 130 17.88 -20.63 -3.00
CA ILE A 130 16.59 -20.35 -2.36
C ILE A 130 15.82 -19.41 -3.28
N ILE A 131 14.59 -19.78 -3.63
CA ILE A 131 13.72 -19.02 -4.53
C ILE A 131 12.60 -18.41 -3.71
N LEU A 132 12.50 -17.08 -3.75
CA LEU A 132 11.47 -16.30 -3.07
C LEU A 132 10.54 -15.65 -4.10
N ASP A 133 9.24 -15.89 -3.95
CA ASP A 133 8.20 -15.21 -4.72
C ASP A 133 7.63 -14.06 -3.91
N LEU A 134 7.82 -12.84 -4.40
CA LEU A 134 7.34 -11.61 -3.79
C LEU A 134 6.02 -11.19 -4.45
N ASN A 135 5.03 -10.80 -3.64
CA ASN A 135 3.74 -10.29 -4.11
C ASN A 135 3.05 -11.22 -5.13
N GLY A 136 3.06 -12.53 -4.89
CA GLY A 136 2.44 -13.55 -5.75
C GLY A 136 3.41 -14.17 -6.77
N GLY A 137 4.62 -13.63 -6.89
CA GLY A 137 5.64 -14.12 -7.81
C GLY A 137 5.50 -13.58 -9.24
N PRO A 138 6.42 -13.95 -10.13
CA PRO A 138 6.55 -13.37 -11.46
C PRO A 138 5.60 -13.98 -12.50
N TYR A 139 4.88 -15.05 -12.14
CA TYR A 139 3.99 -15.78 -13.03
C TYR A 139 2.63 -15.99 -12.36
N VAL A 140 1.57 -15.87 -13.15
CA VAL A 140 0.20 -16.17 -12.68
C VAL A 140 0.10 -17.67 -12.41
N LYS A 141 -0.40 -18.03 -11.23
CA LYS A 141 -0.63 -19.44 -10.90
C LYS A 141 -1.76 -20.00 -11.76
N HIS A 142 -1.49 -21.10 -12.45
CA HIS A 142 -2.49 -21.79 -13.27
C HIS A 142 -3.60 -22.38 -12.38
N ARG A 143 -4.86 -21.99 -12.63
CA ARG A 143 -6.05 -22.55 -11.97
C ARG A 143 -6.90 -23.27 -13.01
N PHE A 144 -6.91 -24.61 -12.99
CA PHE A 144 -7.58 -25.41 -14.02
C PHE A 144 -9.09 -25.12 -14.15
N LEU A 145 -9.75 -24.77 -13.04
CA LEU A 145 -11.19 -24.41 -13.02
C LEU A 145 -11.53 -23.20 -13.89
N ARG A 146 -10.55 -22.35 -14.25
CA ARG A 146 -10.75 -21.22 -15.18
C ARG A 146 -11.06 -21.67 -16.60
N HIS A 147 -10.60 -22.85 -16.98
CA HIS A 147 -10.79 -23.41 -18.31
C HIS A 147 -12.05 -24.29 -18.40
N ILE A 148 -12.82 -24.43 -17.32
CA ILE A 148 -14.01 -25.26 -17.29
C ILE A 148 -15.25 -24.37 -17.32
N GLN A 149 -16.08 -24.60 -18.33
CA GLN A 149 -17.38 -23.96 -18.53
C GLN A 149 -18.46 -25.03 -18.49
N LEU A 150 -19.57 -24.75 -17.80
CA LEU A 150 -20.74 -25.63 -17.77
C LEU A 150 -21.93 -24.82 -18.26
N ASN A 151 -22.56 -25.26 -19.35
CA ASN A 151 -23.68 -24.57 -20.00
C ASN A 151 -23.40 -23.09 -20.29
N ASP A 152 -22.25 -22.80 -20.91
CA ASP A 152 -21.76 -21.44 -21.22
C ASP A 152 -21.57 -20.51 -20.01
N ASN A 153 -21.59 -21.05 -18.79
CA ASN A 153 -21.29 -20.31 -17.57
C ASN A 153 -19.92 -20.74 -17.00
N PRO A 154 -18.95 -19.83 -16.84
CA PRO A 154 -17.67 -20.15 -16.23
C PRO A 154 -17.84 -20.53 -14.76
N ILE A 155 -17.25 -21.66 -14.35
CA ILE A 155 -17.33 -22.16 -12.96
C ILE A 155 -16.51 -21.26 -12.02
N ALA A 156 -15.41 -20.69 -12.52
CA ALA A 156 -14.59 -19.73 -11.80
C ALA A 156 -14.54 -18.42 -12.58
N PRO A 157 -14.70 -17.26 -11.92
CA PRO A 157 -14.54 -15.99 -12.59
C PRO A 157 -13.09 -15.82 -13.05
N ASP A 158 -12.91 -15.47 -14.33
CA ASP A 158 -11.63 -15.03 -14.87
C ASP A 158 -11.59 -13.50 -14.89
N TYR A 159 -10.82 -12.92 -13.98
CA TYR A 159 -10.66 -11.48 -13.87
C TYR A 159 -9.49 -10.94 -14.72
N GLY A 160 -8.87 -11.78 -15.57
CA GLY A 160 -7.69 -11.36 -16.33
C GLY A 160 -6.50 -11.05 -15.42
N GLU A 161 -6.28 -11.89 -14.40
CA GLU A 161 -5.18 -11.73 -13.45
C GLU A 161 -3.82 -11.62 -14.18
N GLN A 162 -3.08 -10.57 -13.87
CA GLN A 162 -1.72 -10.35 -14.37
C GLN A 162 -0.72 -10.65 -13.26
N ALA A 163 0.47 -11.12 -13.63
CA ALA A 163 1.55 -11.32 -12.67
C ALA A 163 2.13 -9.97 -12.26
N THR A 164 1.72 -9.49 -11.09
CA THR A 164 2.19 -8.21 -10.52
C THR A 164 3.44 -8.36 -9.66
N GLY A 165 3.79 -9.59 -9.28
CA GLY A 165 4.90 -9.89 -8.38
C GLY A 165 6.27 -9.96 -9.07
N SER A 166 7.28 -10.29 -8.26
CA SER A 166 8.65 -10.50 -8.70
C SER A 166 9.25 -11.74 -8.02
N ARG A 167 10.33 -12.29 -8.58
CA ARG A 167 11.08 -13.40 -7.97
C ARG A 167 12.49 -12.97 -7.63
N VAL A 168 12.95 -13.39 -6.47
CA VAL A 168 14.35 -13.27 -6.06
C VAL A 168 14.91 -14.67 -5.84
N THR A 169 16.00 -14.99 -6.52
CA THR A 169 16.73 -16.24 -6.38
C THR A 169 18.04 -15.97 -5.67
N LEU A 170 18.17 -16.41 -4.42
CA LEU A 170 19.40 -16.37 -3.66
C LEU A 170 20.24 -17.61 -3.97
N VAL A 171 21.39 -17.43 -4.62
CA VAL A 171 22.28 -18.51 -5.08
C VAL A 171 23.50 -18.61 -4.16
N PHE A 172 23.83 -19.83 -3.75
CA PHE A 172 24.99 -20.13 -2.91
C PHE A 172 26.14 -20.71 -3.73
N ASN A 173 27.36 -20.51 -3.26
CA ASN A 173 28.55 -21.15 -3.84
C ASN A 173 28.65 -22.59 -3.34
N GLY A 174 27.76 -23.46 -3.80
CA GLY A 174 27.65 -24.85 -3.35
C GLY A 174 26.23 -25.20 -2.91
N PRO A 175 26.06 -26.27 -2.11
CA PRO A 175 24.75 -26.59 -1.57
C PRO A 175 24.26 -25.49 -0.62
N VAL A 176 22.95 -25.33 -0.49
CA VAL A 176 22.38 -24.41 0.50
C VAL A 176 22.86 -24.83 1.91
N PRO A 177 23.55 -23.94 2.65
CA PRO A 177 24.04 -24.23 3.98
C PRO A 177 22.93 -24.16 5.02
N GLU A 178 23.11 -24.78 6.20
CA GLU A 178 22.18 -24.70 7.33
C GLU A 178 22.17 -23.27 7.90
N ILE A 179 21.26 -22.44 7.40
CA ILE A 179 21.13 -21.03 7.76
C ILE A 179 19.77 -20.74 8.38
N SER A 180 19.76 -19.76 9.28
CA SER A 180 18.57 -19.29 9.98
C SER A 180 17.81 -18.23 9.17
N ALA A 181 16.54 -18.01 9.51
CA ALA A 181 15.72 -16.99 8.84
C ALA A 181 16.30 -15.56 8.95
N PRO A 182 16.83 -15.12 10.10
CA PRO A 182 17.49 -13.81 10.20
C PRO A 182 18.71 -13.66 9.28
N GLU A 183 19.49 -14.73 9.09
CA GLU A 183 20.64 -14.72 8.18
C GLU A 183 20.19 -14.60 6.72
N VAL A 184 19.13 -15.33 6.32
CA VAL A 184 18.53 -15.19 4.99
C VAL A 184 18.03 -13.76 4.75
N LYS A 185 17.34 -13.16 5.74
CA LYS A 185 16.89 -11.76 5.66
C LYS A 185 18.07 -10.80 5.50
N SER A 186 19.16 -11.03 6.24
CA SER A 186 20.38 -10.24 6.13
C SER A 186 21.05 -10.39 4.76
N LEU A 187 21.05 -11.58 4.16
CA LEU A 187 21.52 -11.79 2.79
C LEU A 187 20.67 -11.03 1.77
N LEU A 188 19.37 -10.91 2.00
CA LEU A 188 18.43 -10.22 1.13
C LEU A 188 18.40 -8.70 1.32
N ALA A 189 19.07 -8.16 2.35
CA ALA A 189 19.11 -6.73 2.67
C ALA A 189 19.45 -5.80 1.49
N PRO A 190 20.31 -6.16 0.50
CA PRO A 190 20.55 -5.28 -0.65
C PRO A 190 19.30 -5.05 -1.53
N LEU A 191 18.28 -5.91 -1.43
CA LEU A 191 17.04 -5.86 -2.20
C LEU A 191 15.82 -5.52 -1.34
N ILE A 192 15.72 -6.10 -0.14
CA ILE A 192 14.55 -6.03 0.73
C ILE A 192 15.00 -5.81 2.17
N ASP A 193 14.47 -4.78 2.80
CA ASP A 193 14.61 -4.55 4.24
C ASP A 193 13.51 -5.30 5.00
N PHE A 194 13.90 -6.27 5.83
CA PHE A 194 12.99 -6.95 6.75
C PHE A 194 13.08 -6.41 8.19
N GLY A 195 13.96 -5.44 8.45
CA GLY A 195 14.16 -4.86 9.77
C GLY A 195 13.20 -3.70 10.10
N VAL A 196 12.42 -3.25 9.11
CA VAL A 196 11.46 -2.15 9.32
C VAL A 196 10.27 -2.66 10.09
N LYS A 197 10.11 -2.10 11.29
CA LYS A 197 9.00 -2.38 12.20
C LYS A 197 7.67 -2.01 11.57
N THR A 198 6.63 -2.80 11.83
CA THR A 198 5.26 -2.42 11.48
C THR A 198 4.88 -1.12 12.18
N THR A 199 3.88 -0.40 11.67
CA THR A 199 3.42 0.86 12.30
C THR A 199 2.98 0.63 13.74
N GLU A 200 2.39 -0.54 14.00
CA GLU A 200 1.96 -1.02 15.30
C GLU A 200 3.14 -1.30 16.22
N GLU A 201 4.18 -2.02 15.76
CA GLU A 201 5.40 -2.27 16.53
C GLU A 201 6.21 -1.00 16.80
N ALA A 202 6.29 -0.10 15.82
CA ALA A 202 6.93 1.20 15.99
C ALA A 202 6.20 2.00 17.07
N TYR A 203 4.86 1.99 17.06
CA TYR A 203 4.04 2.62 18.08
C TYR A 203 4.21 1.96 19.46
N ALA A 204 4.20 0.63 19.54
CA ALA A 204 4.42 -0.11 20.79
C ALA A 204 5.75 0.26 21.45
N ASN A 205 6.79 0.54 20.67
CA ASN A 205 8.08 1.00 21.19
C ASN A 205 8.08 2.42 21.77
N THR A 206 7.08 3.24 21.44
CA THR A 206 6.90 4.58 22.04
C THR A 206 6.14 4.56 23.37
N LEU A 207 5.55 3.43 23.74
CA LEU A 207 4.76 3.29 24.95
C LEU A 207 5.65 3.14 26.20
N PRO A 208 5.19 3.57 27.38
CA PRO A 208 5.84 3.29 28.66
C PRO A 208 6.01 1.78 28.92
N ALA A 209 7.04 1.41 29.68
CA ALA A 209 7.36 0.02 30.03
C ALA A 209 6.16 -0.86 30.44
N PRO A 210 5.25 -0.46 31.37
CA PRO A 210 4.14 -1.33 31.77
C PRO A 210 3.17 -1.65 30.61
N LEU A 211 2.97 -0.70 29.70
CA LEU A 211 2.09 -0.87 28.53
C LEU A 211 2.78 -1.65 27.41
N LYS A 212 4.09 -1.46 27.27
CA LYS A 212 4.91 -2.22 26.35
C LYS A 212 4.93 -3.71 26.74
N ASP A 213 5.02 -4.00 28.02
CA ASP A 213 4.98 -5.37 28.54
C ASP A 213 3.62 -6.03 28.30
N ALA A 214 2.52 -5.31 28.52
CA ALA A 214 1.16 -5.79 28.19
C ALA A 214 1.00 -6.06 26.68
N VAL A 215 1.50 -5.16 25.81
CA VAL A 215 1.48 -5.34 24.35
C VAL A 215 2.29 -6.57 23.94
N ASN A 216 3.49 -6.77 24.51
CA ASN A 216 4.32 -7.94 24.23
C ASN A 216 3.71 -9.24 24.75
N ALA A 217 2.94 -9.17 25.84
CA ALA A 217 2.20 -10.30 26.39
C ALA A 217 0.88 -10.59 25.64
N HIS A 218 0.53 -9.78 24.63
CA HIS A 218 -0.77 -9.83 23.96
C HIS A 218 -1.94 -9.67 24.92
N GLU A 219 -1.81 -8.76 25.89
CA GLU A 219 -2.83 -8.46 26.90
C GLU A 219 -3.42 -7.08 26.65
N VAL A 220 -4.76 -6.98 26.77
CA VAL A 220 -5.50 -5.73 26.63
C VAL A 220 -5.87 -5.22 28.00
N LEU A 221 -5.40 -4.03 28.34
CA LEU A 221 -5.76 -3.36 29.59
C LEU A 221 -6.95 -2.43 29.39
N VAL A 222 -7.82 -2.37 30.40
CA VAL A 222 -8.90 -1.38 30.44
C VAL A 222 -8.29 0.02 30.51
N GLY A 223 -8.76 0.93 29.66
CA GLY A 223 -8.23 2.28 29.48
C GLY A 223 -7.34 2.48 28.24
N MET A 224 -6.91 1.39 27.58
CA MET A 224 -6.17 1.46 26.32
C MET A 224 -6.96 2.15 25.21
N ASN A 225 -6.27 2.84 24.29
CA ASN A 225 -6.90 3.34 23.06
C ASN A 225 -6.95 2.27 21.96
N HIS A 226 -7.79 2.44 20.93
CA HIS A 226 -7.88 1.50 19.80
C HIS A 226 -6.51 1.15 19.19
N ARG A 227 -5.63 2.14 19.02
CA ARG A 227 -4.27 1.92 18.46
C ARG A 227 -3.41 1.03 19.36
N MET A 228 -3.57 1.12 20.68
CA MET A 228 -2.84 0.29 21.64
C MET A 228 -3.37 -1.14 21.60
N VAL A 229 -4.70 -1.32 21.51
CA VAL A 229 -5.31 -2.65 21.36
C VAL A 229 -4.90 -3.30 20.05
N LEU A 230 -4.86 -2.54 18.94
CA LEU A 230 -4.34 -3.04 17.67
C LEU A 230 -2.86 -3.42 17.75
N ALA A 231 -2.06 -2.70 18.53
CA ALA A 231 -0.65 -3.04 18.73
C ALA A 231 -0.48 -4.30 19.59
N ALA A 232 -1.36 -4.54 20.58
CA ALA A 232 -1.34 -5.72 21.44
C ALA A 232 -1.88 -6.98 20.74
N MET A 233 -3.07 -6.89 20.12
CA MET A 233 -3.84 -8.04 19.62
C MET A 233 -3.98 -8.10 18.10
N GLY A 234 -3.57 -7.05 17.37
CA GLY A 234 -3.77 -6.96 15.92
C GLY A 234 -5.21 -6.65 15.53
N GLN A 235 -5.56 -6.97 14.28
CA GLN A 235 -6.92 -6.76 13.75
C GLN A 235 -7.90 -7.78 14.37
N PRO A 236 -9.05 -7.34 14.88
CA PRO A 236 -10.05 -8.25 15.42
C PRO A 236 -10.73 -9.06 14.32
N GLU A 237 -11.21 -10.26 14.67
CA GLU A 237 -11.96 -11.12 13.75
C GLU A 237 -13.34 -10.54 13.45
N ARG A 238 -13.98 -9.97 14.47
CA ARG A 238 -15.30 -9.35 14.35
C ARG A 238 -15.35 -8.03 15.13
N LYS A 239 -15.94 -7.01 14.49
CA LYS A 239 -16.26 -5.72 15.11
C LYS A 239 -17.77 -5.58 15.13
N VAL A 240 -18.32 -5.32 16.31
CA VAL A 240 -19.75 -5.10 16.52
C VAL A 240 -19.91 -3.69 17.07
N ARG A 241 -20.85 -2.92 16.53
CA ARG A 241 -21.19 -1.62 17.09
C ARG A 241 -22.63 -1.69 17.55
N GLU A 242 -22.82 -1.51 18.84
CA GLU A 242 -24.12 -1.61 19.47
C GLU A 242 -24.40 -0.36 20.28
N GLN A 243 -25.66 0.05 20.22
CA GLN A 243 -26.23 0.99 21.17
C GLN A 243 -27.16 0.15 22.05
N PRO A 244 -27.06 0.24 23.39
CA PRO A 244 -27.88 -0.58 24.29
C PRO A 244 -29.37 -0.47 23.89
N SER A 245 -29.95 -1.57 23.39
CA SER A 245 -31.34 -1.61 22.95
C SER A 245 -32.27 -1.57 24.16
N GLY A 246 -32.71 -0.37 24.54
CA GLY A 246 -33.66 -0.17 25.64
C GLY A 246 -33.55 1.19 26.33
N ASP A 247 -32.38 1.84 26.24
CA ASP A 247 -32.14 3.15 26.85
C ASP A 247 -31.80 4.19 25.78
N PRO A 248 -32.67 5.20 25.55
CA PRO A 248 -32.38 6.32 24.64
C PRO A 248 -31.10 7.13 24.98
N ASN A 249 -30.57 6.95 26.19
CA ASN A 249 -29.34 7.57 26.69
C ASN A 249 -28.13 6.60 26.77
N GLY A 250 -28.27 5.36 26.28
CA GLY A 250 -27.15 4.41 26.24
C GLY A 250 -26.03 4.93 25.33
N ALA A 251 -24.83 5.11 25.88
CA ALA A 251 -23.67 5.50 25.10
C ALA A 251 -23.38 4.41 24.04
N PRO A 252 -23.20 4.77 22.76
CA PRO A 252 -22.85 3.80 21.74
C PRO A 252 -21.46 3.22 22.07
N TYR A 253 -21.36 1.89 22.05
CA TYR A 253 -20.10 1.20 22.25
C TYR A 253 -19.74 0.37 21.02
N GLU A 254 -18.46 0.13 20.86
CA GLU A 254 -17.91 -0.75 19.85
C GLU A 254 -17.26 -1.93 20.57
N GLU A 255 -17.64 -3.16 20.22
CA GLU A 255 -17.08 -4.38 20.78
C GLU A 255 -16.22 -5.06 19.71
N TRP A 256 -14.97 -5.33 20.05
CA TRP A 256 -14.04 -6.09 19.24
C TRP A 256 -13.90 -7.48 19.82
N ILE A 257 -14.04 -8.47 18.95
CA ILE A 257 -14.00 -9.88 19.34
C ILE A 257 -12.77 -10.51 18.70
N TYR A 258 -11.93 -11.04 19.57
CA TYR A 258 -10.71 -11.75 19.20
C TYR A 258 -10.86 -13.22 19.53
N GLY A 259 -10.61 -14.07 18.53
CA GLY A 259 -10.70 -15.52 18.65
C GLY A 259 -12.12 -16.08 18.51
N HIS A 260 -12.17 -17.39 18.38
CA HIS A 260 -13.39 -18.18 18.29
C HIS A 260 -13.21 -19.51 19.04
N GLN A 261 -14.30 -20.09 19.53
CA GLN A 261 -14.27 -21.38 20.23
C GLN A 261 -13.68 -22.46 19.29
N PRO A 262 -12.77 -23.33 19.77
CA PRO A 262 -12.43 -23.65 21.18
C PRO A 262 -11.29 -22.82 21.79
N GLN A 263 -10.75 -21.81 21.10
CA GLN A 263 -9.68 -20.94 21.62
C GLN A 263 -10.23 -19.91 22.62
N THR A 264 -9.36 -19.31 23.43
CA THR A 264 -9.73 -18.21 24.32
C THR A 264 -10.31 -17.05 23.52
N VAL A 265 -11.48 -16.56 23.92
CA VAL A 265 -12.14 -15.43 23.27
C VAL A 265 -11.99 -14.19 24.13
N HIS A 266 -11.55 -13.08 23.55
CA HIS A 266 -11.49 -11.79 24.22
C HIS A 266 -12.55 -10.86 23.63
N PHE A 267 -13.43 -10.33 24.49
CA PHE A 267 -14.40 -9.30 24.16
C PHE A 267 -13.88 -7.97 24.69
N VAL A 268 -13.54 -7.05 23.79
CA VAL A 268 -12.99 -5.74 24.15
C VAL A 268 -14.03 -4.69 23.81
N ARG A 269 -14.63 -4.06 24.83
CA ARG A 269 -15.63 -3.01 24.67
C ARG A 269 -15.00 -1.64 24.74
N PHE A 270 -15.23 -0.85 23.70
CA PHE A 270 -14.80 0.53 23.55
C PHE A 270 -15.98 1.48 23.73
N VAL A 271 -15.74 2.57 24.46
CA VAL A 271 -16.61 3.74 24.48
C VAL A 271 -15.78 4.94 24.02
N GLY A 272 -16.15 5.54 22.89
CA GLY A 272 -15.31 6.56 22.25
C GLY A 272 -14.02 5.93 21.72
N ASP A 273 -12.85 6.39 22.19
CA ASP A 273 -11.54 5.85 21.79
C ASP A 273 -10.91 4.91 22.83
N ARG A 274 -11.58 4.64 23.96
CA ARG A 274 -10.99 3.93 25.12
C ARG A 274 -11.70 2.63 25.43
N VAL A 275 -10.93 1.63 25.86
CA VAL A 275 -11.44 0.37 26.40
C VAL A 275 -12.08 0.62 27.76
N THR A 276 -13.33 0.21 27.93
CA THR A 276 -14.05 0.29 29.21
C THR A 276 -14.21 -1.05 29.89
N VAL A 277 -14.34 -2.13 29.11
CA VAL A 277 -14.55 -3.48 29.63
C VAL A 277 -13.77 -4.45 28.76
N VAL A 278 -13.04 -5.37 29.40
CA VAL A 278 -12.43 -6.53 28.75
C VAL A 278 -13.03 -7.77 29.39
N GLU A 279 -13.60 -8.66 28.59
CA GLU A 279 -14.11 -9.96 29.05
C GLU A 279 -13.30 -11.07 28.41
N ILE A 280 -12.71 -11.94 29.22
CA ILE A 280 -11.86 -13.04 28.78
C ILE A 280 -12.60 -14.36 29.05
N ALA A 281 -12.96 -15.05 27.97
CA ALA A 281 -13.63 -16.35 28.01
C ALA A 281 -12.62 -17.45 27.68
N GLU A 282 -12.01 -18.02 28.73
CA GLU A 282 -11.13 -19.20 28.62
C GLU A 282 -11.93 -20.51 28.72
N LEU A 283 -11.48 -21.54 28.00
CA LEU A 283 -12.14 -22.85 28.00
C LEU A 283 -12.03 -23.51 29.38
N GLY A 284 -13.16 -23.62 30.08
CA GLY A 284 -13.26 -24.29 31.38
C GLY A 284 -13.04 -23.39 32.60
N LYS A 285 -12.83 -22.08 32.41
CA LYS A 285 -12.84 -21.09 33.50
C LYS A 285 -14.09 -20.20 33.43
N PRO A 286 -14.54 -19.62 34.57
CA PRO A 286 -15.54 -18.56 34.56
C PRO A 286 -15.05 -17.34 33.76
N LEU A 287 -15.99 -16.58 33.18
CA LEU A 287 -15.70 -15.35 32.45
C LEU A 287 -14.99 -14.33 33.37
N GLU A 288 -13.77 -13.92 33.01
CA GLU A 288 -13.02 -12.89 33.73
C GLU A 288 -13.38 -11.50 33.16
N ILE A 289 -14.00 -10.64 33.97
CA ILE A 289 -14.46 -9.31 33.57
C ILE A 289 -13.60 -8.25 34.22
N HIS A 290 -12.86 -7.51 33.40
CA HIS A 290 -12.03 -6.38 33.82
C HIS A 290 -12.77 -5.09 33.49
N ASN A 291 -13.07 -4.28 34.50
CA ASN A 291 -13.83 -3.04 34.37
C ASN A 291 -13.18 -1.83 35.08
N LYS A 292 -11.97 -2.00 35.62
CA LYS A 292 -11.22 -0.94 36.31
C LYS A 292 -10.04 -0.55 35.44
N ASP A 293 -9.71 0.74 35.41
CA ASP A 293 -8.56 1.25 34.67
C ASP A 293 -7.24 0.64 35.20
N GLU A 294 -6.52 -0.04 34.32
CA GLU A 294 -5.28 -0.77 34.62
C GLU A 294 -4.06 -0.07 33.99
N MET A 295 -4.25 1.10 33.36
CA MET A 295 -3.22 1.85 32.62
C MET A 295 -2.17 2.55 33.52
N ALA A 296 -2.16 2.27 34.83
CA ALA A 296 -1.25 2.88 35.81
C ALA A 296 -1.18 4.42 35.73
N GLY A 297 -2.30 5.09 35.39
CA GLY A 297 -2.39 6.55 35.26
C GLY A 297 -1.87 7.13 33.93
N TYR A 298 -1.51 6.29 32.95
CA TYR A 298 -1.14 6.76 31.62
C TYR A 298 -2.38 7.20 30.84
N ASN A 299 -2.47 8.50 30.58
CA ASN A 299 -3.50 9.06 29.71
C ASN A 299 -2.91 9.27 28.30
N PRO A 300 -3.26 8.45 27.30
CA PRO A 300 -2.76 8.63 25.95
C PRO A 300 -3.17 10.01 25.40
N PRO A 301 -2.25 10.72 24.73
CA PRO A 301 -2.59 11.99 24.08
C PRO A 301 -3.68 11.75 23.04
N ALA A 302 -4.62 12.71 22.93
CA ALA A 302 -5.67 12.64 21.91
C ALA A 302 -5.01 12.50 20.51
N PRO A 303 -5.61 11.73 19.59
CA PRO A 303 -5.06 11.57 18.25
C PRO A 303 -5.13 12.91 17.50
N THR A 304 -4.08 13.73 17.61
CA THR A 304 -3.91 14.93 16.82
C THR A 304 -3.65 14.50 15.39
N ARG A 305 -4.70 14.41 14.57
CA ARG A 305 -4.57 14.41 13.11
C ARG A 305 -4.15 15.82 12.73
N GLU A 306 -2.86 16.09 12.75
CA GLU A 306 -2.32 17.30 12.16
C GLU A 306 -2.47 17.17 10.64
N ILE A 307 -3.63 17.56 10.14
CA ILE A 307 -3.83 17.79 8.72
C ILE A 307 -2.99 19.02 8.45
N ALA A 308 -1.77 18.84 7.96
CA ALA A 308 -1.05 19.91 7.29
C ALA A 308 -1.89 20.28 6.05
N MET A 309 -2.86 21.17 6.26
CA MET A 309 -3.48 21.92 5.17
C MET A 309 -2.34 22.73 4.56
N GLY A 310 -1.72 22.18 3.51
CA GLY A 310 -0.72 22.86 2.69
C GLY A 310 -1.29 24.05 1.93
N ASP A 311 -2.58 24.34 2.09
CA ASP A 311 -3.23 25.53 1.58
C ASP A 311 -3.10 26.65 2.61
N GLN A 312 -2.19 27.59 2.33
CA GLN A 312 -2.16 28.87 3.02
C GLN A 312 -3.56 29.50 2.97
N GLN A 313 -4.09 29.78 4.16
CA GLN A 313 -5.35 30.50 4.34
C GLN A 313 -5.29 31.81 3.54
N PRO A 314 -6.18 32.03 2.55
CA PRO A 314 -6.12 33.22 1.72
C PRO A 314 -6.55 34.43 2.55
N GLY A 315 -5.58 35.15 3.11
CA GLY A 315 -5.84 36.30 3.95
C GLY A 315 -4.59 37.14 4.21
N ALA A 316 -4.53 38.28 3.54
CA ALA A 316 -3.67 39.44 3.78
C ALA A 316 -2.20 39.36 3.32
N GLY A 317 -1.99 39.74 2.05
CA GLY A 317 -0.93 40.68 1.69
C GLY A 317 0.41 40.10 1.21
N SER A 318 0.50 39.84 -0.09
CA SER A 318 1.54 40.35 -1.03
C SER A 318 1.82 39.33 -2.15
N GLY A 319 1.67 39.80 -3.40
CA GLY A 319 2.28 39.16 -4.58
C GLY A 319 1.63 37.87 -5.10
N GLN A 320 0.32 37.86 -5.32
CA GLN A 320 -0.32 36.77 -6.09
C GLN A 320 0.13 36.87 -7.56
N ALA A 321 0.97 35.93 -8.00
CA ALA A 321 1.22 35.75 -9.43
C ALA A 321 -0.13 35.45 -10.12
N PRO A 322 -0.46 36.11 -11.24
CA PRO A 322 -1.73 35.89 -11.90
C PRO A 322 -1.84 34.40 -12.31
N PRO A 323 -3.05 33.82 -12.23
CA PRO A 323 -3.27 32.42 -12.61
C PRO A 323 -2.76 32.20 -14.05
N PRO A 324 -2.18 31.02 -14.34
CA PRO A 324 -1.60 30.74 -15.66
C PRO A 324 -2.69 30.89 -16.73
N THR A 325 -2.57 31.93 -17.55
CA THR A 325 -3.46 32.13 -18.69
C THR A 325 -2.94 31.34 -19.89
N LEU A 326 -3.83 30.73 -20.67
CA LEU A 326 -3.52 30.13 -21.98
C LEU A 326 -3.03 31.13 -23.04
N ARG A 327 -2.90 32.42 -22.69
CA ARG A 327 -2.51 33.50 -23.59
C ARG A 327 -1.00 33.67 -23.60
N LYS A 328 -0.43 33.90 -24.79
CA LYS A 328 0.99 34.28 -24.91
C LYS A 328 1.18 35.74 -24.46
N PRO A 329 2.35 36.12 -23.92
CA PRO A 329 2.63 37.50 -23.56
C PRO A 329 2.48 38.43 -24.79
N GLY A 330 1.51 39.36 -24.76
CA GLY A 330 1.31 40.39 -25.80
C GLY A 330 0.05 40.26 -26.68
N GLU A 331 -0.82 39.28 -26.44
CA GLU A 331 -2.06 39.12 -27.21
C GLU A 331 -3.21 39.96 -26.62
N ALA A 332 -3.74 40.92 -27.41
CA ALA A 332 -4.86 41.77 -27.00
C ALA A 332 -6.18 40.97 -26.99
N ALA A 333 -7.02 41.22 -25.98
CA ALA A 333 -8.32 40.56 -25.85
C ALA A 333 -9.28 40.99 -26.98
N PRO A 334 -10.05 40.08 -27.58
CA PRO A 334 -11.12 40.46 -28.49
C PRO A 334 -12.19 41.27 -27.74
N PRO A 335 -12.76 42.32 -28.37
CA PRO A 335 -13.78 43.16 -27.73
C PRO A 335 -15.03 42.31 -27.46
N GLY A 336 -15.32 42.07 -26.18
CA GLY A 336 -16.54 41.37 -25.72
C GLY A 336 -16.35 40.03 -25.01
N GLY A 337 -15.11 39.57 -24.75
CA GLY A 337 -14.88 38.32 -24.02
C GLY A 337 -14.89 38.49 -22.50
N GLU A 338 -15.92 37.95 -21.82
CA GLU A 338 -16.06 37.95 -20.36
C GLU A 338 -14.87 37.23 -19.68
N GLY A 339 -13.92 38.02 -19.18
CA GLY A 339 -12.73 37.54 -18.48
C GLY A 339 -12.95 37.23 -17.00
N LYS A 340 -14.07 36.58 -16.63
CA LYS A 340 -14.30 36.09 -15.27
C LYS A 340 -14.91 34.70 -15.31
N VAL A 341 -14.16 33.70 -14.85
CA VAL A 341 -14.73 32.41 -14.49
C VAL A 341 -15.66 32.67 -13.31
N GLN A 342 -16.97 32.55 -13.53
CA GLN A 342 -17.96 32.63 -12.47
C GLN A 342 -17.91 31.33 -11.66
N PHE A 343 -17.54 31.42 -10.39
CA PHE A 343 -17.78 30.34 -9.44
C PHE A 343 -19.30 30.26 -9.18
N PRO A 344 -19.92 29.08 -9.16
CA PRO A 344 -21.33 28.96 -8.80
C PRO A 344 -21.53 29.41 -7.35
N THR A 345 -21.98 30.65 -7.16
CA THR A 345 -22.52 31.14 -5.88
C THR A 345 -24.02 30.94 -5.92
N ALA A 346 -24.45 29.68 -5.80
CA ALA A 346 -25.83 29.36 -5.51
C ALA A 346 -25.87 28.09 -4.66
N ARG A 347 -26.29 28.27 -3.41
CA ARG A 347 -26.81 27.18 -2.57
C ARG A 347 -28.02 26.63 -3.34
N ILE A 348 -27.90 25.44 -3.92
CA ILE A 348 -29.02 24.74 -4.53
C ILE A 348 -30.01 24.45 -3.39
N PRO A 349 -31.26 24.97 -3.41
CA PRO A 349 -32.28 24.54 -2.46
C PRO A 349 -32.57 23.07 -2.72
N ALA A 350 -32.60 22.27 -1.65
CA ALA A 350 -33.04 20.88 -1.74
C ALA A 350 -34.43 20.81 -2.39
N PRO A 351 -34.67 19.89 -3.35
CA PRO A 351 -36.01 19.70 -3.91
C PRO A 351 -36.99 19.30 -2.80
N PRO A 352 -38.26 19.77 -2.85
CA PRO A 352 -39.27 19.41 -1.87
C PRO A 352 -39.46 17.89 -1.87
N ALA A 353 -39.50 17.29 -0.68
CA ALA A 353 -39.76 15.88 -0.48
C ALA A 353 -41.14 15.53 -1.08
N THR A 354 -41.14 14.86 -2.22
CA THR A 354 -42.34 14.25 -2.79
C THR A 354 -42.77 13.13 -1.84
N GLY A 355 -43.95 13.29 -1.24
CA GLY A 355 -44.53 12.32 -0.33
C GLY A 355 -44.58 10.93 -0.95
N ILE A 356 -44.11 9.94 -0.19
CA ILE A 356 -44.27 8.53 -0.50
C ILE A 356 -45.77 8.23 -0.45
N PRO A 357 -46.42 7.77 -1.53
CA PRO A 357 -47.80 7.31 -1.45
C PRO A 357 -47.84 6.07 -0.54
N ALA A 358 -48.79 6.08 0.40
CA ALA A 358 -49.02 5.01 1.36
C ALA A 358 -49.08 3.66 0.66
N ALA A 359 -48.27 2.71 1.13
CA ALA A 359 -48.32 1.33 0.69
C ALA A 359 -49.68 0.74 1.07
N THR A 360 -50.46 0.35 0.06
CA THR A 360 -51.62 -0.52 0.21
C THR A 360 -51.18 -1.82 0.89
N PRO A 361 -51.88 -2.30 1.93
CA PRO A 361 -51.49 -3.53 2.60
C PRO A 361 -51.71 -4.73 1.67
N MET A 362 -50.62 -5.45 1.34
CA MET A 362 -50.72 -6.77 0.72
C MET A 362 -51.29 -7.77 1.73
N PRO A 363 -52.19 -8.68 1.31
CA PRO A 363 -52.73 -9.71 2.19
C PRO A 363 -51.67 -10.75 2.55
N ASP A 364 -51.67 -11.13 3.82
CA ASP A 364 -50.75 -12.05 4.49
C ASP A 364 -50.79 -13.48 3.87
N PRO A 365 -49.64 -14.08 3.48
CA PRO A 365 -49.61 -15.40 2.85
C PRO A 365 -49.80 -16.58 3.82
N ARG A 366 -50.38 -16.36 5.01
CA ARG A 366 -50.57 -17.37 6.06
C ARG A 366 -52.01 -17.83 6.30
N MET A 367 -52.93 -17.60 5.37
CA MET A 367 -54.26 -18.22 5.42
C MET A 367 -54.49 -19.15 4.22
N GLY A 368 -54.67 -20.44 4.53
CA GLY A 368 -55.04 -21.47 3.56
C GLY A 368 -56.43 -21.24 2.93
N PRO A 369 -56.75 -21.97 1.84
CA PRO A 369 -57.95 -21.69 1.06
C PRO A 369 -59.22 -22.06 1.84
N GLN A 370 -60.01 -21.05 2.20
CA GLN A 370 -61.39 -21.24 2.63
C GLN A 370 -62.29 -21.37 1.39
N THR A 371 -62.88 -22.53 1.27
CA THR A 371 -63.93 -22.93 0.33
C THR A 371 -65.18 -22.06 0.48
N ALA A 372 -65.71 -21.54 -0.64
CA ALA A 372 -67.04 -20.94 -0.70
C ALA A 372 -68.07 -22.00 -1.20
N PRO A 373 -69.32 -22.00 -0.69
CA PRO A 373 -70.30 -23.01 -1.02
C PRO A 373 -70.98 -22.72 -2.36
N HIS A 374 -71.15 -23.77 -3.16
CA HIS A 374 -72.03 -23.76 -4.32
C HIS A 374 -73.49 -23.83 -3.88
N LEU A 375 -74.30 -22.92 -4.40
CA LEU A 375 -75.75 -23.05 -4.48
C LEU A 375 -76.08 -24.20 -5.43
N PHE A 376 -76.58 -25.31 -4.88
CA PHE A 376 -77.87 -25.94 -5.20
C PHE A 376 -78.31 -26.82 -4.03
#